data_AF-A0A8J4LD96-F1
#
_entry.id   AF-A0A8J4LD96-F1
#
_cell.length_a   1.000
_cell.length_b   1.000
_cell.length_c   1.000
_cell.angle_alpha   90.00
_cell.angle_beta   90.00
_cell.angle_gamma   90.00
#
_symmetry.space_group_name_H-M   'P 1'
#
loop_
_entity.id
_entity.type
_entity.pdbx_description
1 polymer ?
#
loop_
_entity_poly.entity_id
_entity_poly.type
_entity_poly.pdbx_seq_one_letter_code
_entity_poly.pdbx_strand_id
1 'polypeptide(L)'
;CPTSCPPTPQAAFAHLALAFRCDTFTLQQRVQVEKRARDAAEENIQEELGQCRAALERLGPSCTDAGCRETLEQLQRSLTVLAAAIERATSAAEKLGAVHQEARMSRAAEVMVQHVENLKRHHMREHAELEEMKRLIQQNSRNRQLAETQDDAEPRLRPHPLMRTFQQVT
;
A
#
# COMPACT_ATOMS: atom_id res chain seq x y z
N CYS A 1 -11.85 -23.69 1.69
CA CYS A 1 -11.10 -22.61 2.36
C CYS A 1 -12.02 -21.41 2.47
N PRO A 2 -12.28 -20.84 3.66
CA PRO A 2 -13.14 -19.67 3.75
C PRO A 2 -12.41 -18.50 3.11
N THR A 3 -13.07 -17.92 2.12
CA THR A 3 -12.74 -16.67 1.44
C THR A 3 -12.35 -15.61 2.45
N SER A 4 -11.07 -15.23 2.48
CA SER A 4 -10.60 -14.10 3.28
C SER A 4 -11.32 -12.85 2.78
N CYS A 5 -12.17 -12.26 3.61
CA CYS A 5 -12.69 -10.92 3.34
C CYS A 5 -11.51 -9.98 3.04
N PRO A 6 -11.61 -9.11 2.03
CA PRO A 6 -10.57 -8.14 1.77
C PRO A 6 -10.35 -7.30 3.05
N PRO A 7 -9.09 -7.00 3.41
CA PRO A 7 -8.78 -6.25 4.62
C PRO A 7 -9.47 -4.88 4.57
N THR A 8 -9.92 -4.39 5.74
CA THR A 8 -10.44 -3.03 5.83
C THR A 8 -9.37 -2.03 5.36
N PRO A 9 -9.75 -0.85 4.84
CA PRO A 9 -8.79 0.14 4.37
C PRO A 9 -7.73 0.52 5.42
N GLN A 10 -8.10 0.52 6.70
CA GLN A 10 -7.21 0.77 7.83
C GLN A 10 -6.21 -0.38 8.03
N ALA A 11 -6.65 -1.63 7.97
CA ALA A 11 -5.78 -2.79 8.06
C ALA A 11 -4.81 -2.84 6.86
N ALA A 12 -5.30 -2.60 5.64
CA ALA A 12 -4.49 -2.55 4.44
C ALA A 12 -3.40 -1.47 4.54
N PHE A 13 -3.73 -0.27 5.04
CA PHE A 13 -2.75 0.79 5.27
C PHE A 13 -1.72 0.42 6.35
N ALA A 14 -2.13 -0.16 7.48
CA ALA A 14 -1.21 -0.55 8.54
C ALA A 14 -0.19 -1.60 8.08
N HIS A 15 -0.67 -2.61 7.33
CA HIS A 15 0.20 -3.61 6.71
C HIS A 15 1.16 -2.98 5.71
N LEU A 16 0.66 -2.09 4.84
CA LEU A 16 1.48 -1.39 3.86
C LEU A 16 2.56 -0.53 4.54
N ALA A 17 2.21 0.22 5.58
CA ALA A 17 3.15 1.07 6.30
C ALA A 17 4.26 0.26 6.99
N LEU A 18 3.91 -0.88 7.60
CA LEU A 18 4.91 -1.78 8.18
C LEU A 18 5.84 -2.36 7.10
N ALA A 19 5.28 -2.86 6.01
CA ALA A 19 6.06 -3.38 4.89
C ALA A 19 7.01 -2.33 4.31
N PHE A 20 6.54 -1.08 4.14
CA PHE A 20 7.36 0.01 3.62
C PHE A 20 8.53 0.37 4.54
N ARG A 21 8.31 0.34 5.86
CA ARG A 21 9.39 0.56 6.86
C ARG A 21 10.46 -0.53 6.79
N CYS A 22 10.04 -1.80 6.70
CA CYS A 22 10.96 -2.92 6.54
C CYS A 22 11.74 -2.84 5.21
N ASP A 23 11.04 -2.51 4.12
CA ASP A 23 11.66 -2.31 2.80
C ASP A 23 12.70 -1.19 2.90
N THR A 24 12.35 -0.03 3.49
CA THR A 24 13.28 1.12 3.61
C THR A 24 14.57 0.75 4.36
N PHE A 25 14.48 -0.03 5.43
CA PHE A 25 15.64 -0.46 6.22
C PHE A 25 16.58 -1.39 5.42
N THR A 26 16.02 -2.27 4.58
CA THR A 26 16.79 -3.29 3.85
C THR A 26 17.12 -2.92 2.41
N LEU A 27 16.54 -1.84 1.88
CA LEU A 27 16.59 -1.48 0.46
C LEU A 27 18.01 -1.31 -0.05
N GLN A 28 18.85 -0.55 0.66
CA GLN A 28 20.23 -0.28 0.22
C GLN A 28 21.04 -1.58 0.09
N GLN A 29 20.92 -2.48 1.07
CA GLN A 29 21.62 -3.76 1.05
C GLN A 29 21.14 -4.63 -0.10
N ARG A 30 19.81 -4.71 -0.32
CA ARG A 30 19.22 -5.47 -1.44
C ARG A 30 19.69 -4.91 -2.78
N VAL A 31 19.63 -3.59 -2.99
CA VAL A 31 20.12 -2.94 -4.22
C VAL A 31 21.59 -3.27 -4.47
N GLN A 32 22.43 -3.23 -3.43
CA GLN A 32 23.85 -3.53 -3.57
C GLN A 32 24.11 -5.00 -3.93
N VAL A 33 23.34 -5.93 -3.36
CA VAL A 33 23.44 -7.37 -3.66
C VAL A 33 22.99 -7.65 -5.10
N GLU A 34 21.84 -7.13 -5.50
CA GLU A 34 21.32 -7.31 -6.87
C GLU A 34 22.26 -6.69 -7.91
N LYS A 35 22.82 -5.51 -7.63
CA LYS A 35 23.80 -4.88 -8.52
C LYS A 35 25.05 -5.75 -8.69
N ARG A 36 25.61 -6.28 -7.60
CA ARG A 36 26.78 -7.18 -7.68
C ARG A 36 26.47 -8.46 -8.43
N ALA A 37 25.30 -9.05 -8.21
CA ALA A 37 24.88 -10.26 -8.91
C ALA A 37 24.75 -10.02 -10.42
N ARG A 38 24.16 -8.88 -10.81
CA ARG A 38 24.09 -8.44 -12.21
C ARG A 38 25.49 -8.22 -12.79
N ASP A 39 26.32 -7.42 -12.14
CA ASP A 39 27.66 -7.07 -12.64
C ASP A 39 28.49 -8.36 -12.85
N ALA A 40 28.46 -9.30 -11.90
CA ALA A 40 29.12 -10.60 -12.05
C ALA A 40 28.56 -11.45 -13.20
N ALA A 41 27.24 -11.44 -13.41
CA ALA A 41 26.63 -12.16 -14.53
C ALA A 41 27.03 -11.55 -15.89
N GLU A 42 27.05 -10.22 -15.99
CA GLU A 42 27.46 -9.50 -17.19
C GLU A 42 28.94 -9.70 -17.50
N GLU A 43 29.82 -9.63 -16.49
CA GLU A 43 31.25 -9.92 -16.63
C GLU A 43 31.48 -11.35 -17.12
N ASN A 44 30.83 -12.35 -16.50
CA ASN A 44 30.94 -13.75 -16.93
C ASN A 44 30.47 -13.94 -18.38
N ILE A 45 29.34 -13.33 -18.76
CA ILE A 45 28.83 -13.39 -20.14
C ILE A 45 29.84 -12.79 -21.12
N GLN A 46 30.42 -11.64 -20.78
CA GLN A 46 31.42 -10.99 -21.63
C GLN A 46 32.67 -11.84 -21.79
N GLU A 47 33.12 -12.48 -20.70
CA GLU A 47 34.25 -13.39 -20.73
C GLU A 47 33.98 -14.60 -21.64
N GLU A 48 32.85 -15.29 -21.46
CA GLU A 48 32.46 -16.45 -22.27
C GLU A 48 32.33 -16.10 -23.76
N LEU A 49 31.72 -14.95 -24.07
CA LEU A 49 31.63 -14.45 -25.45
C LEU A 49 33.03 -14.15 -26.01
N GLY A 50 33.93 -13.59 -25.20
CA GLY A 50 35.32 -13.34 -25.57
C GLY A 50 36.09 -14.63 -25.85
N GLN A 51 35.96 -15.63 -24.97
CA GLN A 51 36.58 -16.95 -25.14
C GLN A 51 36.07 -17.64 -26.42
N CYS A 52 34.77 -17.53 -26.72
CA CYS A 52 34.17 -18.03 -27.95
C CYS A 52 34.74 -17.35 -29.19
N ARG A 53 34.91 -16.01 -29.19
CA ARG A 53 35.57 -15.29 -30.31
C ARG A 53 37.00 -15.77 -30.50
N ALA A 54 37.78 -15.83 -29.42
CA ALA A 54 39.16 -16.29 -29.46
C ALA A 54 39.30 -17.74 -29.95
N ALA A 55 38.33 -18.61 -29.61
CA ALA A 55 38.29 -19.98 -30.13
C ALA A 55 38.03 -20.02 -31.64
N LEU A 56 37.08 -19.21 -32.14
CA LEU A 56 36.80 -19.10 -33.57
C LEU A 56 38.00 -18.52 -34.35
N GLU A 57 38.69 -17.51 -33.79
CA GLU A 57 39.90 -16.95 -34.39
C GLU A 57 41.04 -17.98 -34.48
N ARG A 58 41.23 -18.80 -33.44
CA ARG A 58 42.21 -19.90 -33.46
C ARG A 58 41.87 -20.99 -34.46
N LEU A 59 40.58 -21.24 -34.71
CA LEU A 59 40.12 -22.23 -35.69
C LEU A 59 40.24 -21.72 -37.15
N GLY A 60 40.24 -20.41 -37.35
CA GLY A 60 40.33 -19.78 -38.67
C GLY A 60 41.46 -20.32 -39.56
N PRO A 61 42.73 -20.34 -39.10
CA PRO A 61 43.86 -20.88 -39.86
C PRO A 61 43.74 -22.37 -40.25
N SER A 62 43.01 -23.17 -39.46
CA SER A 62 42.80 -24.60 -39.72
C SER A 62 41.69 -24.87 -40.74
N CYS A 63 40.83 -23.88 -41.03
CA CYS A 63 39.78 -23.99 -42.05
C CYS A 63 40.31 -23.65 -43.45
N THR A 64 40.77 -24.67 -44.17
CA THR A 64 41.26 -24.53 -45.55
C THR A 64 40.18 -24.74 -46.60
N ASP A 65 39.18 -25.57 -46.32
CA ASP A 65 38.06 -25.85 -47.23
C ASP A 65 36.99 -24.75 -47.21
N ALA A 66 36.32 -24.56 -48.36
CA ALA A 66 35.28 -23.54 -48.52
C ALA A 66 34.09 -23.74 -47.55
N GLY A 67 33.66 -24.99 -47.32
CA GLY A 67 32.56 -25.28 -46.39
C GLY A 67 32.93 -25.01 -44.93
N CYS A 68 34.19 -25.25 -44.55
CA CYS A 68 34.71 -24.93 -43.21
C CYS A 68 34.70 -23.41 -42.96
N ARG A 69 35.13 -22.62 -43.95
CA ARG A 69 35.15 -21.16 -43.88
C ARG A 69 33.75 -20.58 -43.77
N GLU A 70 32.80 -21.06 -44.59
CA GLU A 70 31.40 -20.62 -44.53
C GLU A 70 30.78 -20.92 -43.15
N THR A 71 31.03 -22.10 -42.61
CA THR A 71 30.57 -22.49 -41.27
C THR A 71 31.16 -21.58 -40.19
N LEU A 72 32.45 -21.26 -40.28
CA LEU A 72 33.13 -20.39 -39.33
C LEU A 72 32.58 -18.95 -39.38
N GLU A 73 32.34 -18.41 -40.57
CA GLU A 73 31.68 -17.11 -40.75
C GLU A 73 30.25 -17.10 -40.20
N GLN A 74 29.50 -18.19 -40.41
CA GLN A 74 28.15 -18.35 -39.87
C GLN A 74 28.17 -18.37 -38.33
N LEU A 75 29.16 -19.02 -37.72
CA LEU A 75 29.35 -19.03 -36.26
C LEU A 75 29.71 -17.66 -35.72
N GLN A 76 30.59 -16.92 -36.39
CA GLN A 76 30.94 -15.53 -36.01
C GLN A 76 29.73 -14.59 -36.08
N ARG A 77 28.93 -14.71 -37.14
CA ARG A 77 27.66 -13.98 -37.29
C ARG A 77 26.69 -14.33 -36.17
N SER A 78 26.52 -15.62 -35.88
CA SER A 78 25.64 -16.12 -34.80
C SER A 78 26.08 -15.59 -33.44
N LEU A 79 27.38 -15.57 -33.16
CA LEU A 79 27.94 -15.06 -31.91
C LEU A 79 27.73 -13.55 -31.75
N THR A 80 27.79 -12.80 -32.85
CA THR A 80 27.50 -11.35 -32.86
C THR A 80 26.02 -11.09 -32.57
N VAL A 81 25.13 -11.85 -33.21
CA VAL A 81 23.68 -11.78 -32.95
C VAL A 81 23.36 -12.16 -31.50
N LEU A 82 24.02 -13.21 -30.98
CA LEU A 82 23.85 -13.67 -29.60
C LEU A 82 24.26 -12.58 -28.60
N ALA A 83 25.43 -11.96 -28.78
CA ALA A 83 25.90 -10.89 -27.90
C ALA A 83 24.89 -9.72 -27.85
N ALA A 84 24.43 -9.27 -29.02
CA ALA A 84 23.44 -8.20 -29.11
C ALA A 84 22.06 -8.62 -28.52
N ALA A 85 21.68 -9.90 -28.64
CA ALA A 85 20.45 -10.41 -28.03
C ALA A 85 20.53 -10.42 -26.50
N ILE A 86 21.68 -10.81 -25.94
CA ILE A 86 21.90 -10.81 -24.50
C ILE A 86 21.86 -9.39 -23.93
N GLU A 87 22.49 -8.42 -24.60
CA GLU A 87 22.44 -7.01 -24.20
C GLU A 87 21.00 -6.45 -24.22
N ARG A 88 20.22 -6.78 -25.27
CA ARG A 88 18.80 -6.40 -25.32
C ARG A 88 17.99 -7.07 -24.20
N ALA A 89 18.23 -8.34 -23.94
CA ALA A 89 17.50 -9.10 -22.92
C ALA A 89 17.77 -8.58 -21.51
N THR A 90 19.03 -8.30 -21.17
CA THR A 90 19.45 -7.73 -19.88
C THR A 90 18.86 -6.33 -19.69
N SER A 91 18.94 -5.45 -20.70
CA SER A 91 18.32 -4.12 -20.65
C SER A 91 16.79 -4.18 -20.53
N ALA A 92 16.14 -5.11 -21.24
CA ALA A 92 14.70 -5.29 -21.13
C ALA A 92 14.28 -5.81 -19.74
N ALA A 93 15.05 -6.72 -19.16
CA ALA A 93 14.81 -7.25 -17.82
C ALA A 93 14.91 -6.14 -16.76
N GLU A 94 15.91 -5.27 -16.85
CA GLU A 94 16.06 -4.11 -15.94
C GLU A 94 14.88 -3.15 -16.04
N LYS A 95 14.49 -2.77 -17.27
CA LYS A 95 13.33 -1.89 -17.50
C LYS A 95 12.02 -2.50 -17.00
N LEU A 96 11.80 -3.79 -17.26
CA LEU A 96 10.61 -4.49 -16.77
C LEU A 96 10.56 -4.54 -15.24
N GLY A 97 11.71 -4.76 -14.59
CA GLY A 97 11.82 -4.68 -13.14
C GLY A 97 11.44 -3.31 -12.59
N ALA A 98 11.89 -2.23 -13.24
CA ALA A 98 11.53 -0.86 -12.89
C ALA A 98 10.02 -0.62 -13.01
N VAL A 99 9.40 -1.03 -14.12
CA VAL A 99 7.95 -0.88 -14.36
C VAL A 99 7.13 -1.66 -13.34
N HIS A 100 7.51 -2.89 -13.00
CA HIS A 100 6.82 -3.66 -11.95
C HIS A 100 6.90 -2.98 -10.58
N GLN A 101 8.06 -2.38 -10.26
CA GLN A 101 8.22 -1.65 -9.02
C GLN A 101 7.37 -0.37 -9.02
N GLU A 102 7.30 0.35 -10.13
CA GLU A 102 6.42 1.52 -10.31
C GLU A 102 4.95 1.13 -10.09
N ALA A 103 4.46 0.08 -10.76
CA ALA A 103 3.09 -0.39 -10.61
C ALA A 103 2.76 -0.76 -9.14
N ARG A 104 3.72 -1.37 -8.42
CA ARG A 104 3.60 -1.67 -6.99
C ARG A 104 3.49 -0.40 -6.15
N MET A 105 4.29 0.62 -6.45
CA MET A 105 4.25 1.91 -5.74
C MET A 105 2.98 2.70 -6.02
N SER A 106 2.46 2.67 -7.26
CA SER A 106 1.17 3.28 -7.60
C SER A 106 0.03 2.69 -6.78
N ARG A 107 -0.03 1.35 -6.66
CA ARG A 107 -1.03 0.69 -5.82
C ARG A 107 -0.87 1.01 -4.32
N ALA A 108 0.36 1.14 -3.84
CA ALA A 108 0.62 1.58 -2.47
C ALA A 108 0.06 3.00 -2.24
N ALA A 109 0.29 3.92 -3.18
CA ALA A 109 -0.22 5.29 -3.12
C ALA A 109 -1.77 5.32 -3.08
N GLU A 110 -2.45 4.49 -3.87
CA GLU A 110 -3.92 4.38 -3.84
C GLU A 110 -4.45 3.99 -2.45
N VAL A 111 -3.83 3.00 -1.79
CA VAL A 111 -4.21 2.59 -0.42
C VAL A 111 -4.00 3.74 0.56
N MET A 112 -2.91 4.51 0.42
CA MET A 112 -2.63 5.68 1.25
C MET A 112 -3.66 6.80 1.04
N VAL A 113 -4.01 7.11 -0.22
CA VAL A 113 -5.05 8.11 -0.54
C VAL A 113 -6.38 7.67 0.05
N GLN A 114 -6.76 6.42 -0.15
CA GLN A 114 -8.02 5.91 0.39
C GLN A 114 -8.07 5.96 1.92
N HIS A 115 -6.93 5.71 2.59
CA HIS A 115 -6.82 5.86 4.04
C HIS A 115 -7.08 7.31 4.48
N VAL A 116 -6.45 8.29 3.82
CA VAL A 116 -6.65 9.72 4.11
C VAL A 116 -8.09 10.16 3.88
N GLU A 117 -8.72 9.70 2.80
CA GLU A 117 -10.14 9.99 2.54
C GLU A 117 -11.06 9.38 3.58
N ASN A 118 -10.77 8.16 4.05
CA ASN A 118 -11.51 7.53 5.13
C ASN A 118 -11.40 8.34 6.43
N LEU A 119 -10.21 8.81 6.78
CA LEU A 119 -9.96 9.68 7.93
C LEU A 119 -10.78 10.99 7.83
N LYS A 120 -10.76 11.65 6.66
CA LYS A 120 -11.57 12.87 6.43
C LYS A 120 -13.06 12.61 6.63
N ARG A 121 -13.59 11.51 6.07
CA ARG A 121 -15.00 11.12 6.24
C ARG A 121 -15.34 10.82 7.70
N HIS A 122 -14.45 10.15 8.42
CA HIS A 122 -14.63 9.86 9.84
C HIS A 122 -14.70 11.16 10.66
N HIS A 123 -13.72 12.05 10.47
CA HIS A 123 -13.64 13.33 11.15
C HIS A 123 -14.89 14.20 10.93
N MET A 124 -15.40 14.26 9.69
CA MET A 124 -16.62 15.02 9.39
C MET A 124 -17.86 14.44 10.10
N ARG A 125 -17.97 13.12 10.21
CA ARG A 125 -19.08 12.47 10.93
C ARG A 125 -19.02 12.75 12.42
N GLU A 126 -17.86 12.53 13.04
CA GLU A 126 -17.66 12.83 14.47
C GLU A 126 -17.93 14.30 14.77
N HIS A 127 -17.50 15.21 13.90
CA HIS A 127 -17.80 16.63 14.05
C HIS A 127 -19.31 16.92 13.95
N ALA A 128 -20.04 16.27 13.04
CA ALA A 128 -21.49 16.45 12.92
C ALA A 128 -22.23 15.94 14.16
N GLU A 129 -21.88 14.74 14.64
CA GLU A 129 -22.43 14.12 15.85
C GLU A 129 -22.17 14.99 17.09
N LEU A 130 -20.95 15.55 17.20
CA LEU A 130 -20.58 16.45 18.29
C LEU A 130 -21.38 17.76 18.27
N GLU A 131 -21.62 18.34 17.08
CA GLU A 131 -22.46 19.54 16.94
C GLU A 131 -23.93 19.25 17.24
N GLU A 132 -24.45 18.08 16.87
CA GLU A 132 -25.81 17.66 17.25
C GLU A 132 -25.96 17.51 18.76
N MET A 133 -25.00 16.84 19.42
CA MET A 133 -24.99 16.68 20.87
C MET A 133 -24.97 18.04 21.59
N LYS A 134 -24.14 18.99 21.12
CA LYS A 134 -24.13 20.36 21.66
C LYS A 134 -25.49 21.04 21.54
N ARG A 135 -26.17 20.93 20.39
CA ARG A 135 -27.50 21.51 20.19
C ARG A 135 -28.53 20.89 21.14
N LEU A 136 -28.53 19.56 21.30
CA LEU A 136 -29.42 18.86 22.22
C LEU A 136 -29.21 19.29 23.68
N ILE A 137 -27.96 19.45 24.12
CA ILE A 137 -27.63 19.94 25.47
C ILE A 137 -28.12 21.38 25.65
N GLN A 138 -27.87 22.27 24.70
CA GLN A 138 -28.33 23.66 24.76
C GLN A 138 -29.86 23.74 24.80
N GLN A 139 -30.56 22.96 23.97
CA GLN A 139 -32.01 22.89 23.97
C GLN A 139 -32.57 22.36 25.29
N ASN A 140 -31.99 21.29 25.85
CA ASN A 140 -32.40 20.77 27.16
C ASN A 140 -32.16 21.78 28.27
N SER A 141 -31.03 22.50 28.26
CA SER A 141 -30.76 23.53 29.27
C SER A 141 -31.79 24.67 29.22
N ARG A 142 -32.17 25.12 28.01
CA ARG A 142 -33.22 26.11 27.81
C ARG A 142 -34.59 25.58 28.24
N ASN A 143 -34.94 24.36 27.86
CA ASN A 143 -36.21 23.73 28.27
C ASN A 143 -36.31 23.59 29.79
N ARG A 144 -35.21 23.25 30.45
CA ARG A 144 -35.17 23.17 31.92
C ARG A 144 -35.36 24.54 32.57
N GLN A 145 -34.71 25.59 32.07
CA GLN A 145 -34.92 26.96 32.54
C GLN A 145 -36.38 27.40 32.37
N LEU A 146 -37.00 27.07 31.22
CA LEU A 146 -38.42 27.37 30.97
C LEU A 146 -39.35 26.63 31.92
N ALA A 147 -39.08 25.35 32.22
CA ALA A 147 -39.86 24.57 33.17
C ALA A 147 -39.76 25.14 34.60
N GLU A 148 -38.56 25.57 35.02
CA GLU A 148 -38.35 26.21 36.33
C GLU A 148 -39.10 27.56 36.44
N THR A 149 -39.17 28.35 35.36
CA THR A 149 -39.97 29.60 35.35
C THR A 149 -41.50 29.40 35.30
N GLN A 150 -41.97 28.25 34.81
CA GLN A 150 -43.40 27.93 34.78
C GLN A 150 -43.92 27.45 36.14
N ASP A 151 -43.08 26.74 36.91
CA ASP A 151 -43.43 26.25 38.25
C ASP A 151 -43.55 27.40 39.28
N ASP A 152 -42.85 28.52 39.06
CA ASP A 152 -43.04 29.77 39.84
C ASP A 152 -44.31 30.54 39.44
N ALA A 153 -44.94 30.22 38.29
CA ALA A 153 -46.09 30.93 37.75
C ALA A 153 -47.45 30.23 37.97
N GLU A 154 -47.48 28.95 38.40
CA GLU A 154 -48.71 28.24 38.79
C GLU A 154 -48.84 28.07 40.32
N PRO A 155 -50.04 28.24 40.91
CA PRO A 155 -50.21 28.82 42.24
C PRO A 155 -50.23 27.77 43.36
N ARG A 156 -49.67 28.10 44.53
CA ARG A 156 -49.80 27.32 45.79
C ARG A 156 -51.24 27.28 46.31
N LEU A 157 -52.13 26.54 45.66
CA LEU A 157 -53.41 26.10 46.21
C LEU A 157 -53.28 24.62 46.59
N ARG A 158 -52.69 24.35 47.77
CA ARG A 158 -52.86 23.06 48.46
C ARG A 158 -54.22 23.05 49.17
N PRO A 159 -55.15 22.13 48.85
CA PRO A 159 -56.27 21.85 49.74
C PRO A 159 -55.75 21.05 50.94
N HIS A 160 -56.01 21.53 52.16
CA HIS A 160 -55.80 20.81 53.42
C HIS A 160 -56.67 19.54 53.46
N PRO A 161 -56.16 18.37 53.87
CA PRO A 161 -57.01 17.22 54.16
C PRO A 161 -57.76 17.45 55.48
N LEU A 162 -59.09 17.46 55.42
CA LEU A 162 -59.97 17.48 56.59
C LEU A 162 -59.78 16.22 57.43
N MET A 163 -59.45 16.40 58.71
CA MET A 163 -59.44 15.35 59.72
C MET A 163 -60.84 14.75 59.88
N ARG A 164 -61.00 13.45 59.62
CA ARG A 164 -62.19 12.68 60.01
C ARG A 164 -61.90 11.94 61.30
N THR A 165 -62.50 12.42 62.39
CA THR A 165 -62.48 11.78 63.71
C THR A 165 -63.22 10.44 63.66
N PHE A 166 -62.55 9.36 64.05
CA PHE A 166 -63.20 8.10 64.40
C PHE A 166 -63.45 8.09 65.91
N GLN A 167 -64.74 8.03 66.27
CA GLN A 167 -65.21 7.75 67.62
C GLN A 167 -65.31 6.21 67.74
N GLN A 168 -64.57 5.60 68.67
CA GLN A 168 -64.77 4.23 69.11
C GLN A 168 -65.52 4.25 70.43
N VAL A 169 -66.67 3.56 70.51
CA VAL A 169 -67.16 2.93 71.74
C VAL A 169 -67.98 1.69 71.37
N THR A 170 -67.44 0.51 71.63
CA THR A 170 -68.06 -0.48 72.52
C THR A 170 -66.96 -1.27 73.20
#